data_AF-A0AAN7UCU7-F1
#
_entry.id   AF-A0AAN7UCU7-F1
#
_cell.length_a   1.000
_cell.length_b   1.000
_cell.length_c   1.000
_cell.angle_alpha   90.00
_cell.angle_beta   90.00
_cell.angle_gamma   90.00
#
_symmetry.space_group_name_H-M   'P 1'
#
loop_
_entity.id
_entity.type
_entity.pdbx_description
1 polymer ?
#
loop_
_entity_poly.entity_id
_entity_poly.type
_entity_poly.pdbx_seq_one_letter_code
_entity_poly.pdbx_strand_id
1 'polypeptide(L)'
;MAALYAVTDLMQAKSLDSDIVFLIEGQEESGSHGFKETVHRYRERIGHIDYILLANSYWLDDETPCLTYGLRGVMHATVCVESRNPDLHSGVDGSYMVNESLSDLMMLLAKLKGPRNRVMLPGFYDGILPLTPEEEARYDDILSVLMAQGSGGNGISAETLKANLMARWRQPNLTHHKVKVSGPDGSLISSHASAKISVRLVPGQKVEEVTSSLTAVLEQEFENLESDNKLSIEIDDKLNRG
;
A
#
# COMPACT_ATOMS: atom_id res chain seq x y z
N MET A 1 -18.35 -13.93 -8.77
CA MET A 1 -19.47 -14.68 -9.38
C MET A 1 -19.06 -16.04 -9.94
N ALA A 2 -17.93 -16.19 -10.64
CA ALA A 2 -17.52 -17.47 -11.25
C ALA A 2 -17.54 -18.67 -10.29
N ALA A 3 -17.00 -18.53 -9.07
CA ALA A 3 -17.03 -19.61 -8.07
C ALA A 3 -18.45 -20.02 -7.65
N LEU A 4 -19.39 -19.08 -7.56
CA LEU A 4 -20.79 -19.37 -7.24
C LEU A 4 -21.45 -20.20 -8.34
N TYR A 5 -21.20 -19.84 -9.61
CA TYR A 5 -21.70 -20.60 -10.75
C TYR A 5 -21.11 -22.01 -10.79
N ALA A 6 -19.79 -22.15 -10.62
CA ALA A 6 -19.13 -23.45 -10.59
C ALA A 6 -19.72 -24.37 -9.51
N VAL A 7 -19.94 -23.86 -8.29
CA VAL A 7 -20.57 -24.63 -7.22
C VAL A 7 -22.01 -25.00 -7.58
N THR A 8 -22.77 -24.05 -8.15
CA THR A 8 -24.16 -24.31 -8.57
C THR A 8 -24.24 -25.40 -9.63
N ASP A 9 -23.37 -25.37 -10.64
CA ASP A 9 -23.33 -26.36 -11.72
C ASP A 9 -22.98 -27.76 -11.19
N LEU A 10 -21.98 -27.85 -10.30
CA LEU A 10 -21.59 -29.12 -9.65
C LEU A 10 -22.70 -29.66 -8.74
N MET A 11 -23.41 -28.78 -8.02
CA MET A 11 -24.58 -29.18 -7.23
C MET A 11 -25.70 -29.73 -8.12
N GLN A 12 -26.01 -29.07 -9.24
CA GLN A 12 -27.03 -29.53 -10.19
C GLN A 12 -26.64 -30.87 -10.84
N ALA A 13 -25.36 -31.02 -11.18
CA ALA A 13 -24.80 -32.26 -11.70
C ALA A 13 -24.66 -33.37 -10.65
N LYS A 14 -24.92 -33.09 -9.37
CA LYS A 14 -24.70 -34.00 -8.23
C LYS A 14 -23.27 -34.54 -8.17
N SER A 15 -22.30 -33.68 -8.47
CA SER A 15 -20.88 -34.00 -8.53
C SER A 15 -20.05 -33.07 -7.63
N LEU A 16 -20.69 -32.47 -6.61
CA LEU A 16 -20.00 -31.67 -5.60
C LEU A 16 -19.65 -32.56 -4.42
N ASP A 17 -18.36 -32.90 -4.30
CA ASP A 17 -17.85 -33.83 -3.28
C ASP A 17 -17.34 -33.14 -2.00
N SER A 18 -17.48 -31.81 -1.91
CA SER A 18 -16.98 -31.00 -0.79
C SER A 18 -18.04 -30.05 -0.26
N ASP A 19 -18.00 -29.78 1.04
CA ASP A 19 -18.77 -28.70 1.65
C ASP A 19 -18.15 -27.34 1.29
N ILE A 20 -18.96 -26.41 0.78
CA ILE A 20 -18.51 -25.08 0.37
C ILE A 20 -19.17 -24.01 1.23
N VAL A 21 -18.34 -23.20 1.89
CA VAL A 21 -18.77 -22.01 2.65
C VAL A 21 -18.35 -20.75 1.88
N PHE A 22 -19.33 -19.93 1.50
CA PHE A 22 -19.06 -18.62 0.91
C PHE A 22 -19.02 -17.55 2.00
N LEU A 23 -17.91 -16.83 2.06
CA LEU A 23 -17.76 -15.63 2.87
C LEU A 23 -17.59 -14.43 1.93
N ILE A 24 -18.64 -13.61 1.82
CA ILE A 24 -18.69 -12.48 0.89
C ILE A 24 -18.86 -11.20 1.70
N GLU A 25 -18.01 -10.22 1.45
CA GLU A 25 -18.09 -8.89 2.05
C GLU A 25 -18.20 -7.80 0.98
N GLY A 26 -18.60 -6.59 1.40
CA GLY A 26 -18.85 -5.46 0.50
C GLY A 26 -18.02 -4.23 0.84
N GLN A 27 -16.98 -4.35 1.65
CA GLN A 27 -16.16 -3.24 2.13
C GLN A 27 -14.68 -3.38 1.74
N GLU A 28 -14.29 -4.36 0.93
CA GLU A 28 -12.89 -4.61 0.54
C GLU A 28 -12.20 -3.34 0.01
N GLU A 29 -12.83 -2.65 -0.94
CA GLU A 29 -12.36 -1.37 -1.51
C GLU A 29 -12.36 -0.20 -0.52
N SER A 30 -13.00 -0.38 0.63
CA SER A 30 -13.05 0.57 1.75
C SER A 30 -12.25 0.09 2.97
N GLY A 31 -11.48 -0.99 2.83
CA GLY A 31 -10.60 -1.56 3.86
C GLY A 31 -11.26 -2.55 4.80
N SER A 32 -12.30 -3.26 4.36
CA SER A 32 -12.89 -4.44 5.03
C SER A 32 -13.35 -4.19 6.48
N HIS A 33 -13.92 -3.01 6.76
CA HIS A 33 -14.28 -2.61 8.12
C HIS A 33 -15.27 -3.60 8.77
N GLY A 34 -14.93 -4.08 9.98
CA GLY A 34 -15.76 -5.02 10.73
C GLY A 34 -15.73 -6.45 10.22
N PHE A 35 -15.00 -6.74 9.13
CA PHE A 35 -14.96 -8.08 8.54
C PHE A 35 -14.30 -9.08 9.48
N LYS A 36 -13.13 -8.75 10.02
CA LYS A 36 -12.39 -9.58 10.98
C LYS A 36 -13.24 -9.90 12.22
N GLU A 37 -13.85 -8.88 12.81
CA GLU A 37 -14.71 -9.01 13.98
C GLU A 37 -15.95 -9.87 13.67
N THR A 38 -16.52 -9.72 12.47
CA THR A 38 -17.64 -10.53 11.99
C THR A 38 -17.25 -12.00 11.84
N VAL A 39 -16.10 -12.28 11.23
CA VAL A 39 -15.57 -13.65 11.07
C VAL A 39 -15.33 -14.30 12.44
N HIS A 40 -14.73 -13.57 13.38
CA HIS A 40 -14.53 -14.08 14.74
C HIS A 40 -15.86 -14.33 15.46
N ARG A 41 -16.81 -13.39 15.36
CA ARG A 41 -18.14 -13.52 15.99
C ARG A 41 -18.91 -14.73 15.48
N TYR A 42 -18.82 -15.04 14.19
CA TYR A 42 -19.56 -16.15 13.57
C TYR A 42 -18.71 -17.39 13.31
N ARG A 43 -17.52 -17.48 13.93
CA ARG A 43 -16.59 -18.61 13.76
C ARG A 43 -17.25 -19.97 13.93
N GLU A 44 -18.09 -20.12 14.96
CA GLU A 44 -18.81 -21.38 15.22
C GLU A 44 -19.79 -21.73 14.10
N ARG A 45 -20.40 -20.72 13.44
CA ARG A 45 -21.33 -20.91 12.33
C ARG A 45 -20.61 -21.18 11.00
N ILE A 46 -19.41 -20.62 10.82
CA ILE A 46 -18.53 -20.92 9.68
C ILE A 46 -18.08 -22.38 9.74
N GLY A 47 -17.84 -22.89 10.95
CA GLY A 47 -17.45 -24.28 11.17
C GLY A 47 -15.97 -24.54 10.91
N HIS A 48 -15.62 -25.82 10.75
CA HIS A 48 -14.27 -26.24 10.40
C HIS A 48 -14.01 -25.99 8.92
N ILE A 49 -12.83 -25.45 8.59
CA ILE A 49 -12.42 -25.13 7.22
C ILE A 49 -11.07 -25.78 6.95
N ASP A 50 -11.00 -26.66 5.95
CA ASP A 50 -9.77 -27.34 5.53
C ASP A 50 -8.92 -26.45 4.60
N TYR A 51 -9.58 -25.70 3.71
CA TYR A 51 -8.93 -24.85 2.72
C TYR A 51 -9.65 -23.52 2.56
N ILE A 52 -8.89 -22.44 2.38
CA ILE A 52 -9.42 -21.11 2.03
C ILE A 52 -8.93 -20.77 0.62
N LEU A 53 -9.89 -20.47 -0.27
CA LEU A 53 -9.60 -19.98 -1.61
C LEU A 53 -9.99 -18.50 -1.72
N LEU A 54 -9.03 -17.66 -2.09
CA LEU A 54 -9.26 -16.25 -2.38
C LEU A 54 -8.97 -15.99 -3.86
N ALA A 55 -10.01 -15.70 -4.63
CA ALA A 55 -9.90 -15.35 -6.05
C ALA A 55 -9.91 -13.81 -6.21
N ASN A 56 -8.83 -13.16 -5.78
CA ASN A 56 -8.66 -11.70 -5.86
C ASN A 56 -7.22 -11.33 -6.30
N SER A 57 -6.75 -11.93 -7.39
CA SER A 57 -5.44 -11.62 -7.97
C SER A 57 -5.48 -11.75 -9.49
N TYR A 58 -4.45 -11.20 -10.13
CA TYR A 58 -4.27 -11.25 -11.57
C TYR A 58 -3.12 -12.20 -11.93
N TRP A 59 -3.15 -12.73 -13.15
CA TRP A 59 -2.00 -13.42 -13.70
C TRP A 59 -0.86 -12.44 -13.97
N LEU A 60 0.35 -12.97 -14.09
CA LEU A 60 1.54 -12.16 -14.34
C LEU A 60 1.60 -11.68 -15.79
N ASP A 61 1.06 -12.47 -16.71
CA ASP A 61 0.84 -12.17 -18.11
C ASP A 61 -0.55 -12.67 -18.54
N ASP A 62 -0.88 -12.51 -19.82
CA ASP A 62 -2.21 -12.85 -20.37
C ASP A 62 -2.33 -14.34 -20.78
N GLU A 63 -1.26 -15.13 -20.64
CA GLU A 63 -1.18 -16.49 -21.20
C GLU A 63 -1.01 -17.57 -20.13
N THR A 64 -0.29 -17.28 -19.05
CA THR A 64 0.13 -18.26 -18.05
C THR A 64 -0.69 -18.11 -16.76
N PRO A 65 -1.54 -19.09 -16.41
CA PRO A 65 -2.24 -19.08 -15.14
C PRO A 65 -1.29 -19.06 -13.94
N CYS A 66 -1.59 -18.21 -12.97
CA CYS A 66 -0.77 -18.04 -11.78
C CYS A 66 -1.50 -18.47 -10.51
N LEU A 67 -0.76 -19.09 -9.59
CA LEU A 67 -1.20 -19.29 -8.20
C LEU A 67 -0.44 -18.32 -7.28
N THR A 68 -1.15 -17.33 -6.76
CA THR A 68 -0.59 -16.36 -5.80
C THR A 68 -0.55 -16.99 -4.41
N TYR A 69 0.64 -17.08 -3.82
CA TYR A 69 0.82 -17.64 -2.46
C TYR A 69 1.13 -16.57 -1.40
N GLY A 70 1.29 -15.31 -1.79
CA GLY A 70 1.64 -14.22 -0.88
C GLY A 70 1.23 -12.85 -1.41
N LEU A 71 0.87 -11.97 -0.48
CA LEU A 71 0.54 -10.58 -0.75
C LEU A 71 1.33 -9.67 0.21
N ARG A 72 1.65 -8.46 -0.24
CA ARG A 72 2.25 -7.44 0.63
C ARG A 72 1.18 -6.82 1.52
N GLY A 73 1.56 -6.52 2.77
CA GLY A 73 0.77 -5.67 3.64
C GLY A 73 0.70 -4.24 3.09
N VAL A 74 -0.27 -3.45 3.56
CA VAL A 74 -0.39 -2.04 3.18
C VAL A 74 -0.84 -1.18 4.37
N MET A 75 -0.08 -0.14 4.67
CA MET A 75 -0.44 0.92 5.59
C MET A 75 -0.78 2.17 4.80
N HIS A 76 -1.87 2.86 5.13
CA HIS A 76 -2.24 4.14 4.54
C HIS A 76 -2.08 5.25 5.58
N ALA A 77 -1.66 6.43 5.12
CA ALA A 77 -1.55 7.60 5.96
C ALA A 77 -1.95 8.86 5.18
N THR A 78 -2.51 9.84 5.91
CA THR A 78 -2.75 11.20 5.42
C THR A 78 -1.90 12.16 6.24
N VAL A 79 -1.01 12.89 5.57
CA VAL A 79 -0.19 13.95 6.18
C VAL A 79 -0.82 15.28 5.81
N CYS A 80 -1.10 16.13 6.79
CA CYS A 80 -1.80 17.39 6.59
C CYS A 80 -1.05 18.53 7.28
N VAL A 81 -0.91 19.65 6.58
CA VAL A 81 -0.41 20.91 7.12
C VAL A 81 -1.50 21.96 6.96
N GLU A 82 -1.82 22.65 8.05
CA GLU A 82 -2.88 23.65 8.11
C GLU A 82 -2.38 24.96 8.71
N SER A 83 -2.66 26.07 8.04
CA SER A 83 -2.34 27.42 8.47
C SER A 83 -3.42 27.98 9.36
N ARG A 84 -3.03 28.94 10.22
CA ARG A 84 -3.97 29.75 10.98
C ARG A 84 -4.63 30.84 10.14
N ASN A 85 -4.00 31.19 9.02
CA ASN A 85 -4.50 32.17 8.08
C ASN A 85 -5.51 31.51 7.12
N PRO A 86 -6.49 32.26 6.60
CA PRO A 86 -7.27 31.80 5.46
C PRO A 86 -6.40 31.70 4.20
N ASP A 87 -6.98 31.21 3.11
CA ASP A 87 -6.33 31.26 1.80
C ASP A 87 -5.94 32.72 1.46
N LEU A 88 -4.68 32.96 1.10
CA LEU A 88 -4.12 34.30 0.83
C LEU A 88 -3.79 34.50 -0.65
N HIS A 89 -3.69 35.76 -1.10
CA HIS A 89 -3.32 36.05 -2.49
C HIS A 89 -1.80 36.08 -2.61
N SER A 90 -1.20 35.11 -3.32
CA SER A 90 0.27 34.94 -3.33
C SER A 90 1.02 36.13 -3.92
N GLY A 91 0.41 36.93 -4.80
CA GLY A 91 1.02 38.17 -5.29
C GLY A 91 1.04 39.34 -4.30
N VAL A 92 0.24 39.27 -3.24
CA VAL A 92 0.15 40.31 -2.19
C VAL A 92 0.87 39.85 -0.93
N ASP A 93 0.58 38.63 -0.50
CA ASP A 93 1.04 38.09 0.78
C ASP A 93 2.28 37.20 0.65
N GLY A 94 2.59 36.72 -0.57
CA GLY A 94 3.71 35.81 -0.83
C GLY A 94 5.05 36.42 -0.46
N SER A 95 5.68 35.86 0.57
CA SER A 95 6.96 36.31 1.09
C SER A 95 7.59 35.26 2.00
N TYR A 96 8.89 35.36 2.24
CA TYR A 96 9.61 34.47 3.17
C TYR A 96 9.15 34.59 4.64
N MET A 97 8.30 35.57 4.96
CA MET A 97 7.73 35.78 6.29
C MET A 97 6.43 34.99 6.50
N VAL A 98 5.87 34.37 5.45
CA VAL A 98 4.63 33.59 5.50
C VAL A 98 4.96 32.11 5.36
N ASN A 99 4.54 31.31 6.34
CA ASN A 99 4.65 29.85 6.22
C ASN A 99 3.51 29.30 5.36
N GLU A 100 3.86 28.70 4.24
CA GLU A 100 2.88 28.19 3.27
C GLU A 100 2.65 26.69 3.50
N SER A 101 1.40 26.29 3.79
CA SER A 101 1.04 24.90 4.10
C SER A 101 1.50 23.91 3.02
N LEU A 102 1.39 24.29 1.74
CA LEU A 102 1.84 23.45 0.63
C LEU A 102 3.37 23.32 0.59
N SER A 103 4.12 24.41 0.86
CA SER A 103 5.59 24.37 0.90
C SER A 103 6.06 23.44 2.00
N ASP A 104 5.53 23.60 3.22
CA ASP A 104 5.84 22.77 4.37
C ASP A 104 5.56 21.30 4.08
N LEU A 105 4.36 20.98 3.56
CA LEU A 105 4.00 19.62 3.20
C LEU A 105 4.97 19.03 2.17
N MET A 106 5.34 19.77 1.12
CA MET A 106 6.30 19.29 0.12
C MET A 106 7.67 19.00 0.74
N MET A 107 8.15 19.85 1.65
CA MET A 107 9.40 19.64 2.36
C MET A 107 9.36 18.38 3.23
N LEU A 108 8.26 18.14 3.95
CA LEU A 108 8.07 16.91 4.73
C LEU A 108 8.05 15.65 3.84
N LEU A 109 7.28 15.66 2.76
CA LEU A 109 7.16 14.51 1.86
C LEU A 109 8.49 14.18 1.19
N ALA A 110 9.29 15.21 0.86
CA ALA A 110 10.63 15.03 0.29
C ALA A 110 11.60 14.30 1.22
N LYS A 111 11.37 14.31 2.54
CA LYS A 111 12.19 13.57 3.52
C LYS A 111 11.89 12.07 3.56
N LEU A 112 10.75 11.64 3.03
CA LEU A 112 10.34 10.23 3.08
C LEU A 112 11.07 9.36 2.05
N LYS A 113 11.55 9.94 0.95
CA LYS A 113 12.21 9.22 -0.16
C LYS A 113 13.52 9.90 -0.57
N GLY A 114 14.53 9.08 -0.81
CA GLY A 114 15.86 9.51 -1.28
C GLY A 114 16.10 9.12 -2.75
N PRO A 115 17.39 9.12 -3.18
CA PRO A 115 17.77 8.76 -4.53
C PRO A 115 17.19 7.41 -4.97
N ARG A 116 16.73 7.34 -6.22
CA ARG A 116 16.06 6.17 -6.79
C ARG A 116 14.84 5.70 -5.98
N ASN A 117 14.12 6.65 -5.35
CA ASN A 117 12.89 6.39 -4.61
C ASN A 117 13.05 5.49 -3.37
N ARG A 118 14.28 5.30 -2.87
CA ARG A 118 14.53 4.52 -1.66
C ARG A 118 13.87 5.20 -0.47
N VAL A 119 13.16 4.45 0.37
CA VAL A 119 12.50 5.00 1.55
C VAL A 119 13.57 5.33 2.60
N MET A 120 13.44 6.51 3.22
CA MET A 120 14.47 7.06 4.11
C MET A 120 14.10 6.98 5.60
N LEU A 121 12.99 6.32 5.92
CA LEU A 121 12.57 6.12 7.31
C LEU A 121 13.60 5.28 8.08
N PRO A 122 14.01 5.70 9.29
CA PRO A 122 14.89 4.92 10.15
C PRO A 122 14.33 3.51 10.41
N GLY A 123 15.20 2.51 10.33
CA GLY A 123 14.83 1.11 10.53
C GLY A 123 13.88 0.51 9.47
N PHE A 124 13.56 1.23 8.39
CA PHE A 124 12.54 0.78 7.43
C PHE A 124 12.84 -0.57 6.78
N TYR A 125 14.12 -0.88 6.57
CA TYR A 125 14.55 -2.12 5.94
C TYR A 125 14.98 -3.19 6.95
N ASP A 126 14.85 -2.90 8.25
CA ASP A 126 15.24 -3.82 9.30
C ASP A 126 14.23 -4.97 9.37
N GLY A 127 14.71 -6.17 9.70
CA GLY A 127 13.86 -7.36 9.80
C GLY A 127 13.37 -7.96 8.48
N ILE A 128 13.63 -7.33 7.32
CA ILE A 128 13.32 -7.94 6.02
C ILE A 128 14.10 -9.24 5.89
N LEU A 129 13.36 -10.33 5.68
CA LEU A 129 13.95 -11.65 5.54
C LEU A 129 14.93 -11.69 4.35
N PRO A 130 16.08 -12.37 4.48
CA PRO A 130 17.00 -12.54 3.35
C PRO A 130 16.37 -13.40 2.26
N LEU A 131 16.82 -13.23 1.01
CA LEU A 131 16.45 -14.12 -0.08
C LEU A 131 17.04 -15.50 0.20
N THR A 132 16.20 -16.54 0.17
CA THR A 132 16.68 -17.92 0.30
C THR A 132 16.98 -18.53 -1.08
N PRO A 133 17.85 -19.54 -1.19
CA PRO A 133 18.09 -20.21 -2.47
C PRO A 133 16.84 -20.83 -3.09
N GLU A 134 15.91 -21.31 -2.25
CA GLU A 134 14.65 -21.90 -2.69
C GLU A 134 13.65 -20.83 -3.18
N GLU A 135 13.65 -19.64 -2.57
CA GLU A 135 12.88 -18.50 -3.08
C GLU A 135 13.49 -17.99 -4.39
N GLU A 136 14.83 -17.94 -4.47
CA GLU A 136 15.55 -17.52 -5.67
C GLU A 136 15.25 -18.42 -6.88
N ALA A 137 15.30 -19.74 -6.69
CA ALA A 137 14.99 -20.72 -7.74
C ALA A 137 13.58 -20.53 -8.31
N ARG A 138 12.59 -20.17 -7.48
CA ARG A 138 11.23 -19.88 -7.96
C ARG A 138 11.17 -18.67 -8.89
N TYR A 139 11.99 -17.64 -8.65
CA TYR A 139 12.08 -16.53 -9.61
C TYR A 139 12.69 -16.99 -10.93
N ASP A 140 13.68 -17.86 -10.91
CA ASP A 140 14.30 -18.40 -12.13
C ASP A 140 13.31 -19.23 -12.95
N ASP A 141 12.49 -20.05 -12.29
CA ASP A 141 11.40 -20.80 -12.93
C ASP A 141 10.41 -19.85 -13.61
N ILE A 142 9.96 -18.80 -12.91
CA ILE A 142 9.04 -17.80 -13.47
C ILE A 142 9.64 -17.07 -14.67
N LEU A 143 10.91 -16.67 -14.59
CA LEU A 143 11.61 -16.00 -15.68
C LEU A 143 11.72 -16.89 -16.91
N SER A 144 12.01 -18.18 -16.72
CA SER A 144 12.10 -19.14 -17.84
C SER A 144 10.80 -19.17 -18.66
N VAL A 145 9.65 -19.13 -17.98
CA VAL A 145 8.33 -19.10 -18.62
C VAL A 145 8.09 -17.75 -19.30
N LEU A 146 8.27 -16.63 -18.60
CA LEU A 146 8.02 -15.30 -19.16
C LEU A 146 8.90 -14.98 -20.37
N MET A 147 10.17 -15.43 -20.36
CA MET A 147 11.08 -15.21 -21.47
C MET A 147 10.73 -16.10 -22.67
N ALA A 148 10.32 -17.35 -22.45
CA ALA A 148 9.89 -18.24 -23.52
C ALA A 148 8.64 -17.70 -24.27
N GLN A 149 7.74 -17.03 -23.55
CA GLN A 149 6.51 -16.44 -24.13
C GLN A 149 6.71 -15.02 -24.68
N GLY A 150 7.88 -14.40 -24.49
CA GLY A 150 8.08 -12.99 -24.84
C GLY A 150 7.33 -12.00 -23.93
N SER A 151 6.64 -12.48 -22.89
CA SER A 151 5.92 -11.70 -21.87
C SER A 151 6.84 -10.88 -20.96
N GLY A 152 8.15 -11.11 -21.01
CA GLY A 152 9.15 -10.39 -20.20
C GLY A 152 9.36 -8.90 -20.56
N GLY A 153 8.72 -8.42 -21.63
CA GLY A 153 8.88 -7.06 -22.14
C GLY A 153 10.05 -6.94 -23.12
N ASN A 154 9.80 -6.32 -24.27
CA ASN A 154 10.79 -6.20 -25.34
C ASN A 154 12.07 -5.49 -24.86
N GLY A 155 13.21 -6.18 -25.01
CA GLY A 155 14.53 -5.62 -24.72
C GLY A 155 14.93 -5.57 -23.24
N ILE A 156 14.15 -6.17 -22.34
CA ILE A 156 14.50 -6.26 -20.91
C ILE A 156 15.33 -7.53 -20.68
N SER A 157 16.47 -7.41 -19.99
CA SER A 157 17.30 -8.58 -19.65
C SER A 157 16.66 -9.44 -18.57
N ALA A 158 17.01 -10.73 -18.52
CA ALA A 158 16.54 -11.66 -17.49
C ALA A 158 16.83 -11.13 -16.06
N GLU A 159 18.02 -10.58 -15.86
CA GLU A 159 18.47 -10.03 -14.57
C GLU A 159 17.64 -8.82 -14.16
N THR A 160 17.34 -7.95 -15.13
CA THR A 160 16.52 -6.75 -14.90
C THR A 160 15.08 -7.14 -14.57
N LEU A 161 14.53 -8.14 -15.27
CA LEU A 161 13.20 -8.66 -14.98
C LEU A 161 13.15 -9.32 -13.60
N LYS A 162 14.15 -10.14 -13.24
CA LYS A 162 14.29 -10.74 -11.89
C LYS A 162 14.28 -9.67 -10.81
N ALA A 163 15.12 -8.66 -10.96
CA ALA A 163 15.22 -7.55 -10.02
C ALA A 163 13.89 -6.78 -9.89
N ASN A 164 13.17 -6.57 -11.00
CA ASN A 164 11.85 -5.92 -10.99
C ASN A 164 10.79 -6.75 -10.26
N LEU A 165 10.74 -8.07 -10.50
CA LEU A 165 9.81 -8.96 -9.79
C LEU A 165 10.12 -8.98 -8.28
N MET A 166 11.38 -9.09 -7.91
CA MET A 166 11.81 -9.03 -6.51
C MET A 166 11.47 -7.68 -5.88
N ALA A 167 11.67 -6.56 -6.59
CA ALA A 167 11.30 -5.24 -6.09
C ALA A 167 9.79 -5.10 -5.87
N ARG A 168 8.96 -5.73 -6.71
CA ARG A 168 7.50 -5.69 -6.58
C ARG A 168 6.97 -6.59 -5.48
N TRP A 169 7.56 -7.77 -5.27
CA TRP A 169 6.96 -8.79 -4.42
C TRP A 169 7.57 -8.84 -3.02
N ARG A 170 8.88 -8.66 -2.90
CA ARG A 170 9.62 -8.85 -1.65
C ARG A 170 10.35 -7.60 -1.13
N GLN A 171 10.24 -6.47 -1.81
CA GLN A 171 10.76 -5.19 -1.29
C GLN A 171 9.62 -4.27 -0.85
N PRO A 172 9.76 -3.62 0.32
CA PRO A 172 8.80 -2.63 0.77
C PRO A 172 9.00 -1.32 0.02
N ASN A 173 7.93 -0.51 -0.04
CA ASN A 173 7.96 0.78 -0.73
C ASN A 173 6.94 1.76 -0.12
N LEU A 174 7.22 3.05 -0.27
CA LEU A 174 6.30 4.14 0.04
C LEU A 174 5.91 4.87 -1.25
N THR A 175 4.63 5.14 -1.43
CA THR A 175 4.07 5.88 -2.59
C THR A 175 3.30 7.10 -2.12
N HIS A 176 3.56 8.26 -2.73
CA HIS A 176 2.71 9.44 -2.65
C HIS A 176 1.63 9.34 -3.73
N HIS A 177 0.36 9.36 -3.34
CA HIS A 177 -0.75 9.15 -4.27
C HIS A 177 -1.33 10.44 -4.80
N LYS A 178 -1.57 11.40 -3.90
CA LYS A 178 -2.27 12.63 -4.23
C LYS A 178 -1.93 13.70 -3.20
N VAL A 179 -1.71 14.92 -3.69
CA VAL A 179 -1.71 16.14 -2.88
C VAL A 179 -3.02 16.88 -3.16
N LYS A 180 -3.62 17.44 -2.12
CA LYS A 180 -4.79 18.32 -2.18
C LYS A 180 -4.47 19.61 -1.45
N VAL A 181 -5.01 20.72 -1.96
CA VAL A 181 -4.92 22.02 -1.32
C VAL A 181 -6.29 22.68 -1.23
N SER A 182 -6.44 23.64 -0.32
CA SER A 182 -7.62 24.52 -0.27
C SER A 182 -7.59 25.58 -1.38
N GLY A 183 -8.78 26.10 -1.67
CA GLY A 183 -8.99 27.21 -2.60
C GLY A 183 -9.01 26.81 -4.08
N PRO A 184 -9.34 27.75 -4.96
CA PRO A 184 -9.35 27.53 -6.41
C PRO A 184 -7.93 27.53 -7.00
N ASP A 185 -7.80 27.05 -8.23
CA ASP A 185 -6.57 27.19 -9.00
C ASP A 185 -6.23 28.68 -9.21
N GLY A 186 -4.96 29.06 -9.04
CA GLY A 186 -4.48 30.43 -9.28
C GLY A 186 -3.35 30.87 -8.35
N SER A 187 -3.15 32.19 -8.27
CA SER A 187 -2.14 32.83 -7.41
C SER A 187 -2.57 32.85 -5.94
N LEU A 188 -2.62 31.67 -5.32
CA LEU A 188 -3.10 31.45 -3.95
C LEU A 188 -2.04 30.81 -3.07
N ILE A 189 -1.94 31.26 -1.82
CA ILE A 189 -1.28 30.54 -0.73
C ILE A 189 -2.38 29.78 0.00
N SER A 190 -2.45 28.46 -0.20
CA SER A 190 -3.47 27.62 0.40
C SER A 190 -3.26 27.49 1.91
N SER A 191 -4.31 27.80 2.67
CA SER A 191 -4.37 27.58 4.12
C SER A 191 -4.26 26.11 4.49
N HIS A 192 -4.67 25.18 3.64
CA HIS A 192 -4.60 23.74 3.89
C HIS A 192 -3.88 23.02 2.76
N ALA A 193 -3.02 22.07 3.12
CA ALA A 193 -2.44 21.10 2.20
C ALA A 193 -2.42 19.71 2.83
N SER A 194 -2.84 18.68 2.09
CA SER A 194 -2.79 17.30 2.56
C SER A 194 -2.31 16.33 1.48
N ALA A 195 -1.63 15.27 1.91
CA ALA A 195 -1.14 14.21 1.04
C ALA A 195 -1.58 12.85 1.52
N LYS A 196 -2.13 12.04 0.60
CA LYS A 196 -2.36 10.62 0.83
C LYS A 196 -1.15 9.82 0.42
N ILE A 197 -0.63 9.01 1.33
CA ILE A 197 0.49 8.11 1.10
C ILE A 197 0.12 6.67 1.46
N SER A 198 0.80 5.70 0.87
CA SER A 198 0.74 4.30 1.33
C SER A 198 2.12 3.70 1.44
N VAL A 199 2.28 2.79 2.38
CA VAL A 199 3.48 1.97 2.57
C VAL A 199 3.12 0.51 2.35
N ARG A 200 3.78 -0.13 1.39
CA ARG A 200 3.73 -1.58 1.17
C ARG A 200 4.75 -2.25 2.08
N LEU A 201 4.28 -3.20 2.86
CA LEU A 201 5.06 -3.96 3.85
C LEU A 201 5.32 -5.37 3.35
N VAL A 202 6.45 -5.93 3.74
CA VAL A 202 6.87 -7.30 3.40
C VAL A 202 7.11 -8.11 4.69
N PRO A 203 7.18 -9.46 4.61
CA PRO A 203 7.42 -10.29 5.79
C PRO A 203 8.64 -9.83 6.60
N GLY A 204 8.45 -9.79 7.92
CA GLY A 204 9.46 -9.32 8.88
C GLY A 204 9.26 -7.89 9.37
N GLN A 205 8.44 -7.09 8.70
CA GLN A 205 8.09 -5.74 9.17
C GLN A 205 6.81 -5.74 10.01
N LYS A 206 6.78 -4.90 11.06
CA LYS A 206 5.58 -4.63 11.85
C LYS A 206 4.99 -3.26 11.50
N VAL A 207 3.66 -3.18 11.43
CA VAL A 207 2.95 -1.94 11.07
C VAL A 207 3.28 -0.85 12.08
N GLU A 208 3.26 -1.18 13.38
CA GLU A 208 3.48 -0.26 14.50
C GLU A 208 4.87 0.39 14.45
N GLU A 209 5.90 -0.39 14.11
CA GLU A 209 7.29 0.09 14.01
C GLU A 209 7.43 1.09 12.85
N VAL A 210 6.83 0.75 11.70
CA VAL A 210 6.84 1.63 10.51
C VAL A 210 6.00 2.89 10.74
N THR A 211 4.84 2.77 11.38
CA THR A 211 4.01 3.91 11.79
C THR A 211 4.80 4.85 12.71
N SER A 212 5.42 4.30 13.75
CA SER A 212 6.19 5.09 14.72
C SER A 212 7.36 5.82 14.06
N SER A 213 8.10 5.13 13.17
CA SER A 213 9.20 5.72 12.42
C SER A 213 8.74 6.83 11.46
N LEU A 214 7.64 6.61 10.74
CA LEU A 214 7.04 7.63 9.86
C LEU A 214 6.62 8.88 10.63
N THR A 215 5.87 8.70 11.71
CA THR A 215 5.38 9.80 12.54
C THR A 215 6.53 10.61 13.13
N ALA A 216 7.52 9.93 13.73
CA ALA A 216 8.68 10.60 14.32
C ALA A 216 9.48 11.41 13.31
N VAL A 217 9.70 10.90 12.09
CA VAL A 217 10.40 11.65 11.03
C VAL A 217 9.60 12.88 10.62
N LEU A 218 8.29 12.75 10.40
CA LEU A 218 7.45 13.87 9.98
C LEU A 218 7.36 14.96 11.06
N GLU A 219 7.19 14.57 12.31
CA GLU A 219 7.15 15.50 13.44
C GLU A 219 8.49 16.23 13.60
N GLN A 220 9.60 15.48 13.61
CA GLN A 220 10.93 16.07 13.74
C GLN A 220 11.27 17.02 12.57
N GLU A 221 10.94 16.62 11.33
CA GLU A 221 11.19 17.45 10.17
C GLU A 221 10.29 18.68 10.13
N PHE A 222 9.07 18.60 10.68
CA PHE A 222 8.18 19.75 10.81
C PHE A 222 8.67 20.75 11.87
N GLU A 223 9.17 20.27 13.00
CA GLU A 223 9.84 21.12 14.00
C GLU A 223 11.02 21.89 13.37
N ASN A 224 11.80 21.23 12.51
CA ASN A 224 12.92 21.86 11.81
C ASN A 224 12.53 22.93 10.78
N LEU A 225 11.25 23.00 10.38
CA LEU A 225 10.77 24.06 9.50
C LEU A 225 10.59 25.39 10.24
N GLU A 226 10.48 25.38 11.57
CA GLU A 226 10.15 26.55 12.39
C GLU A 226 8.84 27.24 11.93
N SER A 227 7.93 26.45 11.34
CA SER A 227 6.65 26.91 10.80
C SER A 227 5.61 27.15 11.91
N ASP A 228 4.77 28.18 11.74
CA ASP A 228 3.63 28.45 12.62
C ASP A 228 2.35 27.71 12.21
N ASN A 229 2.40 26.95 11.11
CA ASN A 229 1.36 26.04 10.70
C ASN A 229 1.22 24.87 11.69
N LYS A 230 0.21 24.02 11.47
CA LYS A 230 -0.06 22.84 12.27
C LYS A 230 0.04 21.59 11.41
N LEU A 231 0.87 20.65 11.85
CA LEU A 231 0.93 19.30 11.29
C LEU A 231 -0.13 18.40 11.96
N SER A 232 -0.80 17.57 11.15
CA SER A 232 -1.52 16.39 11.61
C SER A 232 -1.19 15.18 10.72
N ILE A 233 -1.09 14.01 11.36
CA ILE A 233 -0.78 12.75 10.70
C ILE A 233 -1.88 11.76 11.10
N GLU A 234 -2.66 11.32 10.13
CA GLU A 234 -3.70 10.32 10.31
C GLU A 234 -3.23 9.01 9.69
N ILE A 235 -3.07 7.99 10.51
CA ILE A 235 -2.81 6.62 10.04
C ILE A 235 -4.16 5.94 9.92
N ASP A 236 -4.46 5.40 8.75
CA ASP A 236 -5.65 4.57 8.58
C ASP A 236 -5.41 3.27 9.37
N ASP A 237 -5.92 3.25 10.60
CA ASP A 237 -5.71 2.24 11.66
C ASP A 237 -6.39 0.89 11.34
N LYS A 238 -6.47 0.53 10.06
CA LYS A 238 -7.26 -0.58 9.53
C LYS A 238 -6.60 -1.95 9.69
N LEU A 239 -5.34 -2.00 10.15
CA LEU A 239 -4.61 -3.24 10.43
C LEU A 239 -4.44 -3.54 11.93
N ASN A 240 -4.69 -2.57 12.83
CA ASN A 240 -4.18 -2.60 14.22
C ASN A 240 -5.24 -2.75 15.32
N ARG A 241 -6.40 -3.34 15.03
CA ARG A 241 -7.24 -3.89 16.11
C ARG A 241 -7.07 -5.41 16.17
N GLY A 242 -6.03 -5.78 16.94
CA GLY A 242 -5.75 -7.05 17.64
C GLY A 242 -6.21 -8.34 17.00
#